data_AF-A0AAD1W1T7-F1
#
_entry.id   AF-A0AAD1W1T7-F1
#
_cell.length_a   1.000
_cell.length_b   1.000
_cell.length_c   1.000
_cell.angle_alpha   90.00
_cell.angle_beta   90.00
_cell.angle_gamma   90.00
#
_symmetry.space_group_name_H-M   'P 1'
#
loop_
_entity.id
_entity.type
_entity.pdbx_description
1 polymer ?
#
loop_
_entity_poly.entity_id
_entity_poly.type
_entity_poly.pdbx_seq_one_letter_code
_entity_poly.pdbx_strand_id
1 'polypeptide(L)'
;MAGLLRRAERSPFKLLLSMASLSVVYCYNIDLDHTIIFHGPNGSFFGYSVLEHSHDDTRWVLVGAPKADSKFSSSIKSPGSIYKCRVHSNPDRRCTELNIGRENHRGTPCGKTCKEDRDEEWMGVSLARQNKADGSVLACAHRWKNIYYESEYILPHGFCSILPPNLQANGKRLIPCYEEYKKKYGEEHGSCQAGIAGSFMERLSGRSIDPVLRMFGQSISGGVDMDKNGYHDLTIGAFMSDSVVLLRTRPVISVDVSILLPASINITTPQCHDGTQQVNCVNISVCFRFHGKHVPGEIGLMYSLIADIAKKEKGQQPRVFLVSSGETVAQISEKIRLSHLEEKCEQYLAHVKRRVKDVISPIVFETSYSLEEHIVGNEEKELPALKPILRWKKGQKIAQRNQKRLPSGTTAMPTNLMQCATYGVNTDRLTPHLLNFCSNAGSTHMSIIQR
;
A
#
# COMPACT_ATOMS: atom_id res chain seq x y z
N MET A 1 -17.08 65.49 -5.28
CA MET A 1 -16.58 64.27 -4.62
C MET A 1 -15.80 63.47 -5.64
N ALA A 2 -14.52 63.24 -5.35
CA ALA A 2 -13.63 62.39 -6.13
C ALA A 2 -13.93 60.90 -5.84
N GLY A 3 -13.92 60.06 -6.86
CA GLY A 3 -14.00 58.61 -6.74
C GLY A 3 -13.05 57.96 -7.72
N LEU A 4 -11.87 57.54 -7.24
CA LEU A 4 -10.85 56.82 -7.99
C LEU A 4 -11.37 55.44 -8.44
N LEU A 5 -11.23 55.11 -9.72
CA LEU A 5 -11.17 53.73 -10.20
C LEU A 5 -9.74 53.42 -10.65
N ARG A 6 -9.01 52.69 -9.80
CA ARG A 6 -7.66 52.20 -10.07
C ARG A 6 -7.69 51.07 -11.10
N ARG A 7 -6.82 51.22 -12.10
CA ARG A 7 -6.46 50.26 -13.14
C ARG A 7 -5.77 49.03 -12.50
N ALA A 8 -6.34 47.84 -12.67
CA ALA A 8 -5.75 46.60 -12.16
C ALA A 8 -4.72 46.05 -13.16
N GLU A 9 -3.44 46.11 -12.82
CA GLU A 9 -2.36 45.40 -13.51
C GLU A 9 -2.47 43.89 -13.26
N ARG A 10 -2.47 43.09 -14.34
CA ARG A 10 -2.46 41.63 -14.28
C ARG A 10 -1.02 41.15 -14.08
N SER A 11 -0.70 40.72 -12.86
CA SER A 11 0.60 40.11 -12.53
C SER A 11 0.76 38.72 -13.17
N PRO A 12 1.88 38.43 -13.86
CA PRO A 12 2.16 37.13 -14.50
C PRO A 12 2.41 35.99 -13.51
N PHE A 13 2.50 36.30 -12.21
CA PHE A 13 2.85 35.35 -11.15
C PHE A 13 1.76 34.31 -10.85
N LYS A 14 0.49 34.61 -11.18
CA LYS A 14 -0.63 33.67 -10.96
C LYS A 14 -0.70 32.53 -11.99
N LEU A 15 -0.06 32.68 -13.16
CA LEU A 15 -0.02 31.62 -14.17
C LEU A 15 1.05 30.56 -13.85
N LEU A 16 2.15 30.95 -13.20
CA LEU A 16 3.25 30.05 -12.84
C LEU A 16 2.93 29.15 -11.63
N LEU A 17 2.06 29.59 -10.71
CA LEU A 17 1.69 28.78 -9.54
C LEU A 17 0.77 27.58 -9.89
N SER A 18 0.11 27.58 -11.04
CA SER A 18 -0.78 26.47 -11.44
C SER A 18 -0.05 25.31 -12.13
N MET A 19 1.23 25.47 -12.46
CA MET A 19 2.04 24.46 -13.18
C MET A 19 2.82 23.52 -12.24
N ALA A 20 2.81 23.77 -10.93
CA ALA A 20 3.69 23.10 -9.97
C ALA A 20 3.07 21.91 -9.20
N SER A 21 1.83 21.50 -9.51
CA SER A 21 1.19 20.32 -8.90
C SER A 21 0.90 19.23 -9.93
N LEU A 22 1.90 18.88 -10.75
CA LEU A 22 1.86 17.69 -11.59
C LEU A 22 2.10 16.44 -10.72
N SER A 23 1.04 16.04 -10.02
CA SER A 23 0.92 14.66 -9.53
C SER A 23 1.04 13.76 -10.75
N VAL A 24 1.96 12.78 -10.75
CA VAL A 24 2.02 11.77 -11.82
C VAL A 24 0.76 10.92 -11.70
N VAL A 25 -0.28 11.32 -12.43
CA VAL A 25 -1.50 10.54 -12.58
C VAL A 25 -1.17 9.45 -13.61
N TYR A 26 -1.19 8.20 -13.18
CA TYR A 26 -1.15 7.08 -14.11
C TYR A 26 -2.55 6.94 -14.70
N CYS A 27 -2.69 7.40 -15.93
CA CYS A 27 -3.88 7.15 -16.73
C CYS A 27 -3.71 5.79 -17.39
N TYR A 28 -4.76 4.99 -17.36
CA TYR A 28 -4.83 3.75 -18.10
C TYR A 28 -6.20 3.67 -18.76
N ASN A 29 -6.22 3.12 -19.97
CA ASN A 29 -7.46 2.87 -20.69
C ASN A 29 -7.92 1.45 -20.33
N ILE A 30 -9.23 1.28 -20.20
CA ILE A 30 -9.85 -0.04 -20.03
C ILE A 30 -10.19 -0.57 -21.41
N ASP A 31 -9.80 -1.82 -21.67
CA ASP A 31 -10.20 -2.53 -22.87
C ASP A 31 -11.66 -3.02 -22.71
N LEU A 32 -12.56 -2.45 -23.50
CA LEU A 32 -13.97 -2.85 -23.56
C LEU A 32 -14.24 -3.88 -24.67
N ASP A 33 -13.31 -4.05 -25.61
CA ASP A 33 -13.47 -4.93 -26.76
C ASP A 33 -13.13 -6.38 -26.39
N HIS A 34 -12.11 -6.59 -25.55
CA HIS A 34 -11.65 -7.92 -25.13
C HIS A 34 -11.98 -8.25 -23.67
N THR A 35 -13.25 -8.09 -23.29
CA THR A 35 -13.69 -8.36 -21.92
C THR A 35 -13.67 -9.85 -21.54
N ILE A 36 -13.24 -10.13 -20.30
CA ILE A 36 -13.33 -11.46 -19.68
C ILE A 36 -14.51 -11.45 -18.73
N ILE A 37 -15.55 -12.22 -19.07
CA ILE A 37 -16.79 -12.31 -18.30
C ILE A 37 -16.88 -13.70 -17.67
N PHE A 38 -17.07 -13.74 -16.35
CA PHE A 38 -17.31 -14.97 -15.61
C PHE A 38 -18.78 -15.08 -15.23
N HIS A 39 -19.35 -16.27 -15.41
CA HIS A 39 -20.74 -16.57 -15.03
C HIS A 39 -20.78 -17.53 -13.85
N GLY A 40 -21.73 -17.30 -12.95
CA GLY A 40 -22.04 -18.19 -11.83
C GLY A 40 -23.46 -18.73 -11.88
N PRO A 41 -23.89 -19.47 -10.85
CA PRO A 41 -25.24 -20.02 -10.78
C PRO A 41 -26.32 -18.93 -10.77
N ASN A 42 -27.48 -19.23 -11.38
CA ASN A 42 -28.59 -18.29 -11.42
C ASN A 42 -29.16 -18.02 -10.03
N GLY A 43 -29.49 -16.76 -9.74
CA GLY A 43 -30.08 -16.35 -8.45
C GLY A 43 -29.12 -16.36 -7.25
N SER A 44 -27.86 -16.75 -7.43
CA SER A 44 -26.89 -16.90 -6.35
C SER A 44 -26.23 -15.59 -5.88
N PHE A 45 -26.54 -14.48 -6.56
CA PHE A 45 -25.84 -13.20 -6.43
C PHE A 45 -24.34 -13.32 -6.69
N PHE A 46 -23.95 -14.18 -7.65
CA PHE A 46 -22.57 -14.27 -8.09
C PHE A 46 -22.08 -12.91 -8.58
N GLY A 47 -21.00 -12.40 -7.98
CA GLY A 47 -20.48 -11.06 -8.26
C GLY A 47 -20.83 -10.03 -7.19
N TYR A 48 -21.56 -10.41 -6.13
CA TYR A 48 -21.92 -9.51 -5.03
C TYR A 48 -20.68 -8.87 -4.38
N SER A 49 -19.63 -9.68 -4.19
CA SER A 49 -18.31 -9.19 -3.82
C SER A 49 -17.27 -9.79 -4.75
N VAL A 50 -16.24 -9.03 -5.07
CA VAL A 50 -15.16 -9.46 -5.98
C VAL A 50 -13.81 -9.08 -5.37
N LEU A 51 -12.83 -9.94 -5.56
CA LEU A 51 -11.49 -9.74 -5.04
C LEU A 51 -10.44 -10.35 -5.96
N GLU A 52 -9.49 -9.54 -6.39
CA GLU A 52 -8.33 -10.00 -7.15
C GLU A 52 -7.33 -10.69 -6.22
N HIS A 53 -6.83 -11.84 -6.63
CA HIS A 53 -5.89 -12.61 -5.85
C HIS A 53 -4.79 -13.22 -6.72
N SER A 54 -3.55 -13.11 -6.27
CA SER A 54 -2.38 -13.73 -6.89
C SER A 54 -1.57 -14.53 -5.87
N HIS A 55 -1.09 -15.69 -6.32
CA HIS A 55 -0.18 -16.58 -5.61
C HIS A 55 0.50 -17.52 -6.63
N ASP A 56 1.82 -17.76 -6.48
CA ASP A 56 2.64 -18.62 -7.35
C ASP A 56 2.37 -18.46 -8.86
N ASP A 57 2.49 -17.21 -9.34
CA ASP A 57 2.21 -16.78 -10.72
C ASP A 57 0.79 -17.02 -11.26
N THR A 58 -0.09 -17.64 -10.48
CA THR A 58 -1.49 -17.78 -10.83
C THR A 58 -2.25 -16.51 -10.44
N ARG A 59 -3.18 -16.10 -11.31
CA ARG A 59 -4.07 -14.95 -11.07
C ARG A 59 -5.52 -15.45 -11.04
N TRP A 60 -6.21 -15.11 -9.97
CA TRP A 60 -7.57 -15.52 -9.69
C TRP A 60 -8.45 -14.30 -9.47
N VAL A 61 -9.66 -14.37 -9.98
CA VAL A 61 -10.77 -13.55 -9.50
C VAL A 61 -11.54 -14.40 -8.50
N LEU A 62 -11.63 -13.92 -7.26
CA LEU A 62 -12.49 -14.49 -6.24
C LEU A 62 -13.83 -13.77 -6.27
N VAL A 63 -14.90 -14.54 -6.26
CA VAL A 63 -16.26 -14.04 -6.42
C VAL A 63 -17.14 -14.56 -5.30
N GLY A 64 -17.70 -13.66 -4.52
CA GLY A 64 -18.72 -13.98 -3.54
C GLY A 64 -20.09 -14.15 -4.19
N ALA A 65 -20.81 -15.17 -3.75
CA ALA A 65 -22.18 -15.46 -4.17
C ALA A 65 -23.03 -15.79 -2.91
N PRO A 66 -23.50 -14.76 -2.18
CA PRO A 66 -24.12 -14.94 -0.86
C PRO A 66 -25.41 -15.75 -0.84
N LYS A 67 -26.07 -15.93 -1.99
CA LYS A 67 -27.29 -16.76 -2.14
C LYS A 67 -27.03 -18.08 -2.86
N ALA A 68 -25.77 -18.45 -3.07
CA ALA A 68 -25.45 -19.73 -3.68
C ALA A 68 -25.80 -20.91 -2.77
N ASP A 69 -26.33 -21.97 -3.36
CA ASP A 69 -26.29 -23.28 -2.75
C ASP A 69 -24.88 -23.86 -2.89
N SER A 70 -24.39 -24.46 -1.81
CA SER A 70 -23.02 -24.98 -1.73
C SER A 70 -22.99 -26.48 -1.93
N LYS A 71 -22.08 -26.98 -2.78
CA LYS A 71 -21.86 -28.43 -2.95
C LYS A 71 -21.25 -29.06 -1.70
N PHE A 72 -20.58 -28.27 -0.87
CA PHE A 72 -19.94 -28.71 0.38
C PHE A 72 -20.86 -28.60 1.60
N SER A 73 -22.03 -27.98 1.46
CA SER A 73 -23.00 -27.80 2.56
C SER A 73 -24.43 -28.03 2.06
N SER A 74 -24.67 -29.20 1.47
CA SER A 74 -25.93 -29.59 0.84
C SER A 74 -27.14 -29.63 1.78
N SER A 75 -26.92 -29.77 3.09
CA SER A 75 -28.01 -29.84 4.09
C SER A 75 -28.36 -28.47 4.69
N ILE A 76 -27.67 -27.41 4.26
CA ILE A 76 -27.86 -26.03 4.73
C ILE A 76 -28.58 -25.24 3.64
N LYS A 77 -29.58 -24.45 4.00
CA LYS A 77 -30.37 -23.69 3.04
C LYS A 77 -29.63 -22.42 2.60
N SER A 78 -29.26 -22.33 1.32
CA SER A 78 -28.65 -21.14 0.71
C SER A 78 -27.53 -20.50 1.58
N PRO A 79 -26.50 -21.24 2.01
CA PRO A 79 -25.44 -20.72 2.88
C PRO A 79 -24.62 -19.59 2.22
N GLY A 80 -24.63 -19.52 0.89
CA GLY A 80 -23.69 -18.72 0.13
C GLY A 80 -22.36 -19.45 -0.07
N SER A 81 -21.65 -19.05 -1.12
CA SER A 81 -20.38 -19.66 -1.50
C SER A 81 -19.41 -18.63 -2.07
N ILE A 82 -18.13 -19.00 -2.11
CA ILE A 82 -17.08 -18.25 -2.77
C ILE A 82 -16.58 -19.08 -3.95
N TYR A 83 -16.39 -18.44 -5.09
CA TYR A 83 -15.87 -19.06 -6.29
C TYR A 83 -14.50 -18.49 -6.62
N LYS A 84 -13.64 -19.32 -7.19
CA LYS A 84 -12.39 -18.88 -7.81
C LYS A 84 -12.43 -19.10 -9.31
N CYS A 85 -12.04 -18.08 -10.07
CA CYS A 85 -12.00 -18.10 -11.53
C CYS A 85 -10.56 -17.82 -11.97
N ARG A 86 -9.93 -18.74 -12.72
CA ARG A 86 -8.60 -18.47 -13.29
C ARG A 86 -8.73 -17.45 -14.41
N VAL A 87 -7.83 -16.46 -14.42
CA VAL A 87 -7.75 -15.46 -15.50
C VAL A 87 -7.04 -16.02 -16.73
N HIS A 88 -5.95 -16.77 -16.53
CA HIS A 88 -5.19 -17.42 -17.60
C HIS A 88 -5.50 -18.92 -17.69
N SER A 89 -5.29 -19.51 -18.86
CA SER A 89 -5.47 -20.96 -19.10
C SER A 89 -6.84 -21.49 -18.69
N ASN A 90 -7.88 -20.70 -18.98
CA ASN A 90 -9.29 -20.99 -18.67
C ASN A 90 -10.19 -20.56 -19.84
N PRO A 91 -10.11 -21.23 -21.01
CA PRO A 91 -10.82 -20.81 -22.22
C PRO A 91 -12.34 -20.85 -22.02
N ASP A 92 -12.84 -21.81 -21.24
CA ASP A 92 -14.26 -21.97 -20.94
C ASP A 92 -14.78 -21.01 -19.87
N ARG A 93 -13.91 -20.13 -19.33
CA ARG A 93 -14.24 -19.14 -18.29
C ARG A 93 -14.95 -19.75 -17.08
N ARG A 94 -14.60 -21.00 -16.71
CA ARG A 94 -15.25 -21.70 -15.61
C ARG A 94 -14.75 -21.18 -14.27
N CYS A 95 -15.65 -21.13 -13.31
CA CYS A 95 -15.37 -20.82 -11.91
C CYS A 95 -15.65 -22.04 -11.05
N THR A 96 -14.76 -22.31 -10.09
CA THR A 96 -14.91 -23.44 -9.17
C THR A 96 -15.23 -22.94 -7.77
N GLU A 97 -16.20 -23.56 -7.11
CA GLU A 97 -16.51 -23.28 -5.71
C GLU A 97 -15.30 -23.62 -4.82
N LEU A 98 -15.00 -22.73 -3.87
CA LEU A 98 -13.98 -22.94 -2.84
C LEU A 98 -14.56 -23.74 -1.68
N ASN A 99 -13.89 -24.83 -1.32
CA ASN A 99 -14.15 -25.52 -0.07
C ASN A 99 -13.47 -24.77 1.08
N ILE A 100 -14.25 -24.29 2.04
CA ILE A 100 -13.77 -23.52 3.20
C ILE A 100 -13.57 -24.44 4.43
N GLY A 101 -13.82 -25.75 4.30
CA GLY A 101 -13.65 -26.73 5.37
C GLY A 101 -14.71 -26.59 6.46
N ARG A 102 -15.99 -26.46 6.08
CA ARG A 102 -17.11 -26.30 7.01
C ARG A 102 -18.00 -27.54 7.06
N GLU A 103 -18.53 -27.81 8.25
CA GLU A 103 -19.42 -28.94 8.55
C GLU A 103 -20.78 -28.80 7.87
N ASN A 104 -21.37 -29.91 7.41
CA ASN A 104 -22.60 -29.94 6.61
C ASN A 104 -23.89 -29.97 7.46
N HIS A 105 -23.79 -29.92 8.79
CA HIS A 105 -24.94 -30.09 9.68
C HIS A 105 -25.34 -28.80 10.39
N ARG A 106 -26.65 -28.54 10.48
CA ARG A 106 -27.21 -27.45 11.28
C ARG A 106 -27.01 -27.75 12.76
N GLY A 107 -26.68 -26.73 13.56
CA GLY A 107 -26.47 -26.88 14.99
C GLY A 107 -25.15 -27.53 15.38
N THR A 108 -24.20 -27.64 14.44
CA THR A 108 -22.83 -28.08 14.71
C THR A 108 -22.24 -27.27 15.89
N PRO A 109 -21.62 -27.91 16.90
CA PRO A 109 -20.96 -27.18 17.97
C PRO A 109 -19.75 -26.36 17.46
N CYS A 110 -19.70 -25.08 17.81
CA CYS A 110 -18.60 -24.18 17.46
C CYS A 110 -17.75 -23.73 18.66
N GLY A 111 -18.09 -24.20 19.85
CA GLY A 111 -17.52 -23.81 21.14
C GLY A 111 -18.43 -24.33 22.25
N LYS A 112 -18.10 -24.02 23.51
CA LYS A 112 -18.87 -24.53 24.67
C LYS A 112 -20.31 -24.00 24.74
N THR A 113 -20.52 -22.78 24.25
CA THR A 113 -21.81 -22.07 24.24
C THR A 113 -22.18 -21.59 22.84
N CYS A 114 -21.86 -22.42 21.85
CA CYS A 114 -21.95 -22.06 20.45
C CYS A 114 -22.49 -23.23 19.62
N LYS A 115 -23.60 -23.00 18.91
CA LYS A 115 -24.14 -23.89 17.89
C LYS A 115 -24.37 -23.10 16.62
N GLU A 116 -23.79 -23.56 15.50
CA GLU A 116 -23.85 -22.85 14.23
C GLU A 116 -25.25 -22.96 13.59
N ASP A 117 -25.86 -21.83 13.26
CA ASP A 117 -26.94 -21.74 12.28
C ASP A 117 -26.44 -21.03 11.03
N ARG A 118 -26.38 -21.83 9.96
CA ARG A 118 -25.76 -21.45 8.69
C ARG A 118 -26.79 -21.18 7.59
N ASP A 119 -28.07 -21.32 7.90
CA ASP A 119 -29.14 -21.05 6.94
C ASP A 119 -29.15 -19.56 6.58
N GLU A 120 -29.04 -19.30 5.28
CA GLU A 120 -28.97 -17.96 4.69
C GLU A 120 -27.88 -17.07 5.34
N GLU A 121 -26.74 -17.66 5.71
CA GLU A 121 -25.64 -16.94 6.38
C GLU A 121 -24.92 -15.90 5.51
N TRP A 122 -25.12 -15.98 4.19
CA TRP A 122 -24.57 -15.07 3.19
C TRP A 122 -23.04 -15.12 3.10
N MET A 123 -22.47 -16.31 3.02
CA MET A 123 -21.04 -16.48 2.83
C MET A 123 -20.55 -15.87 1.51
N GLY A 124 -19.49 -15.08 1.58
CA GLY A 124 -18.98 -14.32 0.44
C GLY A 124 -19.66 -12.96 0.26
N VAL A 125 -20.41 -12.46 1.26
CA VAL A 125 -20.92 -11.08 1.23
C VAL A 125 -19.78 -10.05 1.21
N SER A 126 -18.66 -10.40 1.82
CA SER A 126 -17.49 -9.53 1.97
C SER A 126 -16.23 -10.36 1.82
N LEU A 127 -15.31 -9.86 1.01
CA LEU A 127 -14.01 -10.45 0.70
C LEU A 127 -12.93 -9.38 0.86
N ALA A 128 -11.82 -9.74 1.49
CA ALA A 128 -10.67 -8.84 1.61
C ALA A 128 -9.36 -9.63 1.50
N ARG A 129 -8.37 -9.09 0.77
CA ARG A 129 -7.03 -9.69 0.65
C ARG A 129 -6.04 -8.88 1.47
N GLN A 130 -5.14 -9.59 2.15
CA GLN A 130 -3.99 -8.96 2.79
C GLN A 130 -3.10 -8.30 1.73
N ASN A 131 -2.70 -7.04 1.93
CA ASN A 131 -1.92 -6.28 0.95
C ASN A 131 -0.42 -6.67 0.95
N LYS A 132 -0.10 -7.93 0.69
CA LYS A 132 1.26 -8.49 0.54
C LYS A 132 1.34 -9.49 -0.63
N ALA A 133 2.55 -9.94 -0.99
CA ALA A 133 2.75 -10.87 -2.11
C ALA A 133 1.96 -12.17 -1.94
N ASP A 134 2.07 -12.82 -0.77
CA ASP A 134 1.29 -14.00 -0.38
C ASP A 134 0.19 -13.64 0.62
N GLY A 135 -0.69 -12.74 0.20
CA GLY A 135 -1.78 -12.25 1.06
C GLY A 135 -2.85 -13.31 1.28
N SER A 136 -3.10 -13.68 2.54
CA SER A 136 -4.28 -14.47 2.90
C SER A 136 -5.57 -13.71 2.57
N VAL A 137 -6.66 -14.44 2.40
CA VAL A 137 -7.97 -13.87 2.06
C VAL A 137 -8.92 -14.04 3.23
N LEU A 138 -9.52 -12.95 3.68
CA LEU A 138 -10.64 -12.96 4.60
C LEU A 138 -11.94 -13.04 3.81
N ALA A 139 -12.81 -13.96 4.19
CA ALA A 139 -14.15 -14.05 3.65
C ALA A 139 -15.18 -14.16 4.76
N CYS A 140 -16.30 -13.47 4.64
CA CYS A 140 -17.28 -13.37 5.72
C CYS A 140 -18.72 -13.70 5.29
N ALA A 141 -19.51 -14.05 6.29
CA ALA A 141 -20.93 -14.39 6.29
C ALA A 141 -21.62 -13.61 7.43
N HIS A 142 -22.10 -12.40 7.11
CA HIS A 142 -22.65 -11.50 8.13
C HIS A 142 -23.96 -11.99 8.77
N ARG A 143 -24.74 -12.89 8.12
CA ARG A 143 -26.03 -13.39 8.65
C ARG A 143 -25.90 -14.69 9.44
N TRP A 144 -24.68 -15.17 9.64
CA TRP A 144 -24.42 -16.33 10.48
C TRP A 144 -24.87 -16.08 11.93
N LYS A 145 -25.49 -17.09 12.54
CA LYS A 145 -26.08 -17.00 13.87
C LYS A 145 -25.56 -18.10 14.79
N ASN A 146 -25.44 -17.78 16.07
CA ASN A 146 -25.31 -18.74 17.15
C ASN A 146 -26.70 -19.03 17.73
N ILE A 147 -27.12 -20.29 17.66
CA ILE A 147 -28.42 -20.79 18.14
C ILE A 147 -28.27 -21.67 19.40
N TYR A 148 -27.16 -21.57 20.13
CA TYR A 148 -26.98 -22.36 21.35
C TYR A 148 -28.11 -22.14 22.37
N TYR A 149 -28.64 -20.91 22.43
CA TYR A 149 -29.73 -20.50 23.32
C TYR A 149 -31.06 -20.31 22.55
N GLU A 150 -31.31 -21.05 21.46
CA GLU A 150 -32.45 -20.84 20.54
C GLU A 150 -33.82 -20.77 21.23
N SER A 151 -33.98 -21.41 22.40
CA SER A 151 -35.21 -21.33 23.22
C SER A 151 -35.45 -19.95 23.83
N GLU A 152 -34.43 -19.12 23.95
CA GLU A 152 -34.46 -17.79 24.57
C GLU A 152 -34.03 -16.69 23.58
N TYR A 153 -32.88 -16.87 22.89
CA TYR A 153 -32.26 -15.87 22.02
C TYR A 153 -31.50 -16.50 20.85
N ILE A 154 -31.48 -15.80 19.70
CA ILE A 154 -30.61 -16.08 18.55
C ILE A 154 -29.59 -14.95 18.45
N LEU A 155 -28.29 -15.29 18.38
CA LEU A 155 -27.20 -14.31 18.38
C LEU A 155 -26.55 -14.19 16.98
N PRO A 156 -26.81 -13.12 16.20
CA PRO A 156 -26.26 -12.89 14.86
C PRO A 156 -24.82 -12.35 14.91
N HIS A 157 -23.88 -13.15 15.44
CA HIS A 157 -22.47 -12.74 15.55
C HIS A 157 -21.77 -12.52 14.21
N GLY A 158 -22.30 -13.11 13.13
CA GLY A 158 -21.58 -13.21 11.87
C GLY A 158 -20.40 -14.18 11.96
N PHE A 159 -19.87 -14.55 10.81
CA PHE A 159 -18.79 -15.51 10.67
C PHE A 159 -17.78 -15.01 9.66
N CYS A 160 -16.49 -15.26 9.90
CA CYS A 160 -15.44 -15.07 8.91
C CYS A 160 -14.51 -16.27 8.87
N SER A 161 -13.83 -16.45 7.75
CA SER A 161 -12.78 -17.45 7.56
C SER A 161 -11.58 -16.81 6.89
N ILE A 162 -10.39 -17.13 7.39
CA ILE A 162 -9.13 -16.73 6.78
C ILE A 162 -8.64 -17.89 5.93
N LEU A 163 -8.70 -17.70 4.61
CA LEU A 163 -8.20 -18.63 3.61
C LEU A 163 -6.69 -18.43 3.40
N PRO A 164 -5.92 -19.52 3.27
CA PRO A 164 -4.50 -19.42 2.95
C PRO A 164 -4.30 -18.82 1.54
N PRO A 165 -3.10 -18.30 1.23
CA PRO A 165 -2.78 -17.76 -0.10
C PRO A 165 -2.98 -18.78 -1.24
N ASN A 166 -2.76 -20.07 -0.99
CA ASN A 166 -2.98 -21.12 -1.98
C ASN A 166 -4.45 -21.54 -2.15
N LEU A 167 -5.38 -20.94 -1.40
CA LEU A 167 -6.81 -21.22 -1.43
C LEU A 167 -7.17 -22.70 -1.25
N GLN A 168 -6.35 -23.45 -0.48
CA GLN A 168 -6.65 -24.82 -0.09
C GLN A 168 -7.76 -24.88 0.98
N ALA A 169 -8.35 -26.07 1.14
CA ALA A 169 -9.51 -26.32 1.99
C ALA A 169 -9.18 -26.44 3.48
N ASN A 170 -8.53 -25.42 4.05
CA ASN A 170 -8.14 -25.36 5.47
C ASN A 170 -8.32 -23.95 6.05
N GLY A 171 -9.44 -23.30 5.70
CA GLY A 171 -9.75 -21.96 6.18
C GLY A 171 -9.79 -21.90 7.71
N LYS A 172 -9.08 -20.93 8.29
CA LYS A 172 -9.12 -20.72 9.74
C LYS A 172 -10.39 -19.96 10.11
N ARG A 173 -11.26 -20.63 10.87
CA ARG A 173 -12.49 -20.02 11.43
C ARG A 173 -12.16 -18.82 12.32
N LEU A 174 -12.94 -17.75 12.15
CA LEU A 174 -12.91 -16.53 12.93
C LEU A 174 -14.35 -16.11 13.24
N ILE A 175 -14.73 -16.11 14.51
CA ILE A 175 -16.04 -15.64 14.98
C ILE A 175 -15.78 -14.45 15.92
N PRO A 176 -15.62 -13.22 15.39
CA PRO A 176 -15.09 -12.10 16.18
C PRO A 176 -15.96 -11.73 17.39
N CYS A 177 -17.28 -11.88 17.26
CA CYS A 177 -18.22 -11.50 18.30
C CYS A 177 -18.61 -12.68 19.23
N TYR A 178 -17.98 -13.86 19.13
CA TYR A 178 -18.28 -15.00 19.99
C TYR A 178 -17.41 -15.00 21.26
N GLU A 179 -18.08 -15.10 22.41
CA GLU A 179 -17.46 -15.32 23.72
C GLU A 179 -18.10 -16.50 24.45
N GLU A 180 -17.29 -17.27 25.18
CA GLU A 180 -17.82 -18.38 25.97
C GLU A 180 -18.72 -17.87 27.11
N TYR A 181 -19.80 -18.62 27.40
CA TYR A 181 -20.70 -18.38 28.53
C TYR A 181 -21.61 -17.13 28.48
N LYS A 182 -21.66 -16.39 27.36
CA LYS A 182 -22.61 -15.28 27.16
C LYS A 182 -23.99 -15.77 26.69
N LYS A 183 -25.05 -15.42 27.43
CA LYS A 183 -26.42 -15.96 27.26
C LYS A 183 -27.43 -14.99 26.63
N LYS A 184 -27.30 -13.67 26.83
CA LYS A 184 -28.31 -12.69 26.41
C LYS A 184 -27.71 -11.37 25.88
N TYR A 185 -28.48 -10.75 24.98
CA TYR A 185 -28.29 -9.39 24.50
C TYR A 185 -28.34 -8.33 25.62
N GLY A 186 -27.34 -7.45 25.70
CA GLY A 186 -27.43 -6.24 26.52
C GLY A 186 -27.23 -6.43 28.03
N GLU A 187 -26.91 -7.63 28.52
CA GLU A 187 -26.64 -7.82 29.96
C GLU A 187 -25.36 -7.09 30.40
N GLU A 188 -24.40 -6.84 29.48
CA GLU A 188 -23.22 -6.00 29.73
C GLU A 188 -22.72 -5.20 28.48
N HIS A 189 -23.00 -5.62 27.23
CA HIS A 189 -22.62 -4.91 25.97
C HIS A 189 -23.75 -4.90 24.92
N GLY A 190 -23.65 -3.97 23.95
CA GLY A 190 -24.41 -4.03 22.71
C GLY A 190 -23.99 -5.23 21.84
N SER A 191 -24.90 -5.74 21.02
CA SER A 191 -24.59 -6.86 20.12
C SER A 191 -23.64 -6.47 19.00
N CYS A 192 -22.72 -7.37 18.69
CA CYS A 192 -21.80 -7.25 17.58
C CYS A 192 -22.22 -8.21 16.46
N GLN A 193 -22.32 -7.69 15.23
CA GLN A 193 -22.44 -8.46 14.01
C GLN A 193 -21.23 -8.14 13.14
N ALA A 194 -20.40 -9.15 12.87
CA ALA A 194 -19.22 -9.00 12.03
C ALA A 194 -19.47 -9.47 10.59
N GLY A 195 -18.71 -8.95 9.64
CA GLY A 195 -18.63 -9.50 8.27
C GLY A 195 -19.34 -8.73 7.17
N ILE A 196 -19.88 -7.53 7.44
CA ILE A 196 -20.53 -6.67 6.43
C ILE A 196 -19.48 -5.96 5.55
N ALA A 197 -18.48 -5.35 6.17
CA ALA A 197 -17.35 -4.71 5.50
C ALA A 197 -16.04 -5.24 6.09
N GLY A 198 -15.06 -5.54 5.24
CA GLY A 198 -13.78 -6.11 5.65
C GLY A 198 -12.63 -5.36 5.03
N SER A 199 -11.71 -4.88 5.87
CA SER A 199 -10.36 -4.47 5.44
C SER A 199 -9.37 -5.37 6.17
N PHE A 200 -8.44 -5.96 5.43
CA PHE A 200 -7.48 -6.92 5.99
C PHE A 200 -6.08 -6.33 5.95
N MET A 201 -5.77 -5.54 6.97
CA MET A 201 -4.49 -4.86 7.19
C MET A 201 -3.65 -5.59 8.25
N GLU A 202 -2.50 -5.04 8.64
CA GLU A 202 -1.70 -5.57 9.74
C GLU A 202 -2.52 -5.68 11.04
N ARG A 203 -2.32 -6.78 11.76
CA ARG A 203 -3.03 -7.08 13.00
C ARG A 203 -2.39 -6.30 14.15
N LEU A 204 -3.07 -5.27 14.64
CA LEU A 204 -2.76 -4.66 15.93
C LEU A 204 -3.39 -5.52 17.04
N SER A 205 -2.55 -6.17 17.85
CA SER A 205 -3.00 -6.96 18.99
C SER A 205 -3.03 -6.09 20.23
N GLY A 206 -4.10 -6.12 21.02
CA GLY A 206 -4.13 -5.44 22.33
C GLY A 206 -2.90 -5.83 23.17
N ARG A 207 -2.57 -7.14 23.19
CA ARG A 207 -1.39 -7.66 23.89
C ARG A 207 -0.04 -7.10 23.44
N SER A 208 0.09 -6.61 22.21
CA SER A 208 1.35 -5.99 21.73
C SER A 208 1.47 -4.51 22.12
N ILE A 209 0.36 -3.89 22.54
CA ILE A 209 0.32 -2.51 23.04
C ILE A 209 0.48 -2.55 24.56
N ASP A 210 -0.39 -3.31 25.23
CA ASP A 210 -0.32 -3.56 26.66
C ASP A 210 -0.93 -4.95 26.95
N PRO A 211 -0.21 -5.84 27.66
CA PRO A 211 -0.65 -7.20 27.94
C PRO A 211 -1.96 -7.28 28.76
N VAL A 212 -2.34 -6.22 29.48
CA VAL A 212 -3.55 -6.15 30.31
C VAL A 212 -4.80 -5.88 29.47
N LEU A 213 -4.67 -5.36 28.24
CA LEU A 213 -5.82 -5.01 27.41
C LEU A 213 -6.65 -6.23 27.00
N ARG A 214 -7.92 -6.21 27.39
CA ARG A 214 -8.95 -7.21 27.08
C ARG A 214 -10.06 -6.55 26.27
N MET A 215 -10.61 -7.29 25.31
CA MET A 215 -11.58 -6.78 24.33
C MET A 215 -11.14 -5.49 23.62
N PHE A 216 -9.83 -5.33 23.43
CA PHE A 216 -9.26 -4.26 22.62
C PHE A 216 -9.80 -4.33 21.19
N GLY A 217 -10.42 -3.24 20.73
CA GLY A 217 -11.01 -3.16 19.40
C GLY A 217 -12.54 -3.28 19.37
N GLN A 218 -13.20 -3.41 20.53
CA GLN A 218 -14.66 -3.50 20.63
C GLN A 218 -15.36 -2.22 20.13
N SER A 219 -14.80 -1.06 20.44
CA SER A 219 -15.24 0.23 19.93
C SER A 219 -14.06 0.95 19.30
N ILE A 220 -14.31 1.60 18.17
CA ILE A 220 -13.28 2.31 17.40
C ILE A 220 -13.89 3.63 16.94
N SER A 221 -13.15 4.72 17.13
CA SER A 221 -13.48 6.04 16.60
C SER A 221 -12.23 6.64 15.97
N GLY A 222 -12.38 7.33 14.84
CA GLY A 222 -11.27 7.97 14.14
C GLY A 222 -11.76 9.06 13.20
N GLY A 223 -10.83 9.65 12.44
CA GLY A 223 -11.15 10.72 11.49
C GLY A 223 -10.99 12.14 12.06
N VAL A 224 -10.50 12.27 13.29
CA VAL A 224 -10.13 13.54 13.92
C VAL A 224 -8.63 13.50 14.23
N ASP A 225 -7.93 14.60 13.94
CA ASP A 225 -6.53 14.82 14.31
C ASP A 225 -6.47 15.33 15.76
N MET A 226 -6.01 14.50 16.68
CA MET A 226 -6.03 14.75 18.13
C MET A 226 -4.74 15.43 18.60
N ASP A 227 -3.64 15.31 17.87
CA ASP A 227 -2.35 15.91 18.20
C ASP A 227 -1.91 17.05 17.27
N LYS A 228 -2.76 17.44 16.34
CA LYS A 228 -2.58 18.54 15.37
C LYS A 228 -1.38 18.34 14.45
N ASN A 229 -1.02 17.09 14.16
CA ASN A 229 0.09 16.79 13.25
C ASN A 229 -0.31 16.73 11.77
N GLY A 230 -1.59 16.96 11.45
CA GLY A 230 -2.15 16.97 10.10
C GLY A 230 -2.65 15.61 9.61
N TYR A 231 -2.65 14.58 10.46
CA TYR A 231 -3.13 13.23 10.17
C TYR A 231 -4.21 12.83 11.19
N HIS A 232 -5.25 12.13 10.72
CA HIS A 232 -6.30 11.66 11.62
C HIS A 232 -5.80 10.53 12.52
N ASP A 233 -6.21 10.54 13.78
CA ASP A 233 -5.86 9.53 14.78
C ASP A 233 -6.96 8.49 14.96
N LEU A 234 -6.67 7.46 15.75
CA LEU A 234 -7.56 6.35 16.02
C LEU A 234 -7.66 6.08 17.53
N THR A 235 -8.87 6.11 18.05
CA THR A 235 -9.18 5.78 19.45
C THR A 235 -9.85 4.41 19.50
N ILE A 236 -9.37 3.54 20.39
CA ILE A 236 -9.81 2.15 20.52
C ILE A 236 -10.20 1.86 21.97
N GLY A 237 -11.41 1.36 22.19
CA GLY A 237 -11.86 0.90 23.50
C GLY A 237 -11.40 -0.52 23.83
N ALA A 238 -11.09 -0.74 25.11
CA ALA A 238 -10.78 -2.02 25.73
C ALA A 238 -11.51 -2.09 27.09
N PHE A 239 -12.85 -2.10 27.04
CA PHE A 239 -13.68 -1.86 28.22
C PHE A 239 -13.52 -2.93 29.31
N MET A 240 -13.19 -4.19 28.98
CA MET A 240 -12.92 -5.25 29.98
C MET A 240 -11.67 -4.98 30.82
N SER A 241 -10.88 -3.98 30.43
CA SER A 241 -9.71 -3.50 31.17
C SER A 241 -9.90 -2.05 31.63
N ASP A 242 -11.13 -1.53 31.60
CA ASP A 242 -11.46 -0.14 31.94
C ASP A 242 -10.56 0.88 31.22
N SER A 243 -10.18 0.56 29.98
CA SER A 243 -9.10 1.26 29.25
C SER A 243 -9.56 1.76 27.88
N VAL A 244 -8.98 2.90 27.48
CA VAL A 244 -9.10 3.48 26.14
C VAL A 244 -7.69 3.79 25.62
N VAL A 245 -7.41 3.42 24.38
CA VAL A 245 -6.11 3.63 23.75
C VAL A 245 -6.25 4.63 22.61
N LEU A 246 -5.50 5.73 22.67
CA LEU A 246 -5.34 6.67 21.56
C LEU A 246 -4.08 6.31 20.76
N LEU A 247 -4.26 5.92 19.51
CA LEU A 247 -3.19 5.68 18.55
C LEU A 247 -3.03 6.91 17.66
N ARG A 248 -1.90 7.60 17.82
CA ARG A 248 -1.55 8.78 17.00
C ARG A 248 -0.91 8.36 15.69
N THR A 249 -1.31 8.98 14.59
CA THR A 249 -0.84 8.64 13.24
C THR A 249 0.47 9.35 12.92
N ARG A 250 1.47 8.60 12.45
CA ARG A 250 2.81 9.14 12.13
C ARG A 250 2.82 9.82 10.75
N PRO A 251 3.51 10.96 10.58
CA PRO A 251 3.66 11.58 9.27
C PRO A 251 4.39 10.67 8.26
N VAL A 252 3.88 10.62 7.03
CA VAL A 252 4.49 9.82 5.95
C VAL A 252 5.34 10.73 5.06
N ILE A 253 6.62 10.37 4.90
CA ILE A 253 7.57 11.12 4.07
C ILE A 253 8.03 10.33 2.86
N SER A 254 8.26 11.03 1.76
CA SER A 254 8.88 10.48 0.55
C SER A 254 10.20 11.21 0.33
N VAL A 255 11.26 10.45 0.06
CA VAL A 255 12.60 10.97 -0.21
C VAL A 255 12.91 10.70 -1.66
N ASP A 256 13.20 11.77 -2.39
CA ASP A 256 13.70 11.75 -3.75
C ASP A 256 15.22 11.78 -3.68
N VAL A 257 15.84 10.79 -4.31
CA VAL A 257 17.30 10.66 -4.38
C VAL A 257 17.70 10.77 -5.84
N SER A 258 18.75 11.54 -6.12
CA SER A 258 19.35 11.59 -7.45
C SER A 258 20.87 11.46 -7.35
N ILE A 259 21.45 10.67 -8.26
CA ILE A 259 22.90 10.49 -8.37
C ILE A 259 23.33 11.13 -9.68
N LEU A 260 24.06 12.24 -9.58
CA LEU A 260 24.56 13.03 -10.69
C LEU A 260 25.98 12.59 -11.02
N LEU A 261 26.18 12.24 -12.29
CA LEU A 261 27.46 11.86 -12.87
C LEU A 261 27.80 12.82 -14.01
N PRO A 262 29.08 13.04 -14.31
CA PRO A 262 29.47 13.76 -15.53
C PRO A 262 29.06 12.97 -16.77
N ALA A 263 28.88 13.68 -17.90
CA ALA A 263 28.38 13.11 -19.15
C ALA A 263 29.27 11.97 -19.70
N SER A 264 30.58 12.03 -19.45
CA SER A 264 31.54 11.01 -19.85
C SER A 264 32.70 10.94 -18.86
N ILE A 265 33.24 9.74 -18.64
CA ILE A 265 34.45 9.52 -17.85
C ILE A 265 35.62 9.36 -18.82
N ASN A 266 36.51 10.33 -18.86
CA ASN A 266 37.72 10.25 -19.66
C ASN A 266 38.73 9.35 -18.93
N ILE A 267 38.94 8.13 -19.46
CA ILE A 267 39.89 7.16 -18.91
C ILE A 267 41.27 7.19 -19.57
N THR A 268 41.48 8.11 -20.52
CA THR A 268 42.75 8.26 -21.26
C THR A 268 43.74 9.19 -20.57
N THR A 269 43.25 10.17 -19.80
CA THR A 269 44.10 11.14 -19.10
C THR A 269 43.85 11.07 -17.59
N PRO A 270 44.77 10.47 -16.80
CA PRO A 270 44.61 10.42 -15.36
C PRO A 270 44.64 11.83 -14.74
N GLN A 271 43.60 12.15 -13.97
CA GLN A 271 43.40 13.49 -13.37
C GLN A 271 43.66 13.52 -11.86
N CYS A 272 43.79 12.36 -11.21
CA CYS A 272 43.99 12.25 -9.77
C CYS A 272 45.25 11.44 -9.42
N HIS A 273 45.65 11.51 -8.16
CA HIS A 273 46.81 10.80 -7.63
C HIS A 273 46.41 10.01 -6.38
N ASP A 274 46.70 8.71 -6.38
CA ASP A 274 46.39 7.79 -5.26
C ASP A 274 47.56 7.71 -4.25
N GLY A 275 48.24 8.84 -4.01
CA GLY A 275 49.45 8.94 -3.19
C GLY A 275 50.75 8.39 -3.81
N THR A 276 50.68 7.32 -4.61
CA THR A 276 51.87 6.70 -5.26
C THR A 276 51.82 6.71 -6.78
N GLN A 277 50.64 6.77 -7.38
CA GLN A 277 50.44 6.64 -8.82
C GLN A 277 49.30 7.54 -9.35
N GLN A 278 49.42 7.98 -10.60
CA GLN A 278 48.35 8.68 -11.33
C GLN A 278 47.19 7.72 -11.67
N VAL A 279 45.96 8.14 -11.37
CA VAL A 279 44.72 7.37 -11.58
C VAL A 279 43.64 8.22 -12.22
N ASN A 280 42.72 7.57 -12.95
CA ASN A 280 41.51 8.22 -13.45
C ASN A 280 40.51 8.35 -12.30
N CYS A 281 39.78 9.46 -12.26
CA CYS A 281 38.82 9.72 -11.21
C CYS A 281 37.58 10.41 -11.77
N VAL A 282 36.48 10.33 -11.02
CA VAL A 282 35.20 10.94 -11.37
C VAL A 282 34.57 11.54 -10.12
N ASN A 283 34.08 12.77 -10.24
CA ASN A 283 33.29 13.41 -9.21
C ASN A 283 31.83 13.00 -9.36
N ILE A 284 31.20 12.66 -8.24
CA ILE A 284 29.83 12.18 -8.17
C ILE A 284 29.11 13.04 -7.14
N SER A 285 27.88 13.46 -7.43
CA SER A 285 27.06 14.17 -6.46
C SER A 285 25.79 13.39 -6.16
N VAL A 286 25.52 13.17 -4.89
CA VAL A 286 24.30 12.49 -4.43
C VAL A 286 23.42 13.53 -3.77
N CYS A 287 22.26 13.77 -4.35
CA CYS A 287 21.31 14.78 -3.87
C CYS A 287 20.08 14.11 -3.28
N PHE A 288 19.64 14.65 -2.15
CA PHE A 288 18.48 14.21 -1.41
C PHE A 288 17.50 15.36 -1.25
N ARG A 289 16.21 15.08 -1.44
CA ARG A 289 15.12 16.01 -1.17
C ARG A 289 13.98 15.22 -0.57
N PHE A 290 13.36 15.69 0.52
CA PHE A 290 12.19 15.03 1.07
C PHE A 290 10.96 15.92 1.07
N HIS A 291 9.80 15.27 0.99
CA HIS A 291 8.51 15.91 1.04
C HIS A 291 7.49 15.06 1.82
N GLY A 292 6.50 15.72 2.40
CA GLY A 292 5.43 15.13 3.21
C GLY A 292 4.36 16.18 3.52
N LYS A 293 3.15 15.75 3.90
CA LYS A 293 2.00 16.64 4.11
C LYS A 293 2.26 17.68 5.21
N HIS A 294 2.72 17.23 6.37
CA HIS A 294 3.07 18.06 7.51
C HIS A 294 4.19 17.37 8.29
N VAL A 295 5.40 17.94 8.23
CA VAL A 295 6.60 17.40 8.89
C VAL A 295 7.42 18.58 9.39
N PRO A 296 7.25 18.99 10.66
CA PRO A 296 7.96 20.14 11.19
C PRO A 296 9.45 19.81 11.40
N GLY A 297 10.32 20.81 11.27
CA GLY A 297 11.75 20.67 11.56
C GLY A 297 12.55 19.93 10.49
N GLU A 298 13.59 19.23 10.93
CA GLU A 298 14.55 18.52 10.08
C GLU A 298 14.47 17.00 10.27
N ILE A 299 14.89 16.25 9.25
CA ILE A 299 15.10 14.81 9.35
C ILE A 299 16.57 14.45 9.18
N GLY A 300 17.02 13.47 9.94
CA GLY A 300 18.31 12.82 9.76
C GLY A 300 18.17 11.52 8.97
N LEU A 301 18.82 11.43 7.82
CA LEU A 301 18.95 10.19 7.06
C LEU A 301 20.35 9.61 7.25
N MET A 302 20.43 8.30 7.46
CA MET A 302 21.66 7.53 7.24
C MET A 302 21.57 6.95 5.83
N TYR A 303 22.56 7.22 4.99
CA TYR A 303 22.60 6.67 3.64
C TYR A 303 23.92 5.95 3.39
N SER A 304 23.87 4.99 2.47
CA SER A 304 25.01 4.20 2.06
C SER A 304 25.15 4.20 0.54
N LEU A 305 26.22 4.82 0.06
CA LEU A 305 26.60 4.90 -1.34
C LEU A 305 27.52 3.73 -1.67
N ILE A 306 27.13 2.91 -2.66
CA ILE A 306 27.89 1.76 -3.13
C ILE A 306 28.34 2.00 -4.57
N ALA A 307 29.64 1.83 -4.83
CA ALA A 307 30.21 1.95 -6.16
C ALA A 307 30.12 0.63 -6.95
N ASP A 308 29.73 0.74 -8.22
CA ASP A 308 29.67 -0.34 -9.21
C ASP A 308 28.93 -1.61 -8.71
N ILE A 309 27.75 -1.41 -8.11
CA ILE A 309 26.92 -2.47 -7.52
C ILE A 309 26.63 -3.60 -8.52
N ALA A 310 26.48 -3.27 -9.82
CA ALA A 310 26.19 -4.23 -10.88
C ALA A 310 27.32 -5.27 -11.07
N LYS A 311 28.56 -4.93 -10.71
CA LYS A 311 29.68 -5.89 -10.71
C LYS A 311 29.68 -6.75 -9.46
N LYS A 312 29.46 -6.13 -8.30
CA LYS A 312 29.35 -6.82 -7.01
C LYS A 312 28.23 -7.87 -7.02
N GLU A 313 27.07 -7.55 -7.60
CA GLU A 313 25.93 -8.48 -7.78
C GLU A 313 26.28 -9.69 -8.65
N LYS A 314 27.24 -9.56 -9.57
CA LYS A 314 27.74 -10.64 -10.42
C LYS A 314 28.96 -11.37 -9.84
N GLY A 315 29.32 -11.08 -8.58
CA GLY A 315 30.52 -11.64 -7.93
C GLY A 315 31.84 -11.14 -8.53
N GLN A 316 31.83 -10.03 -9.27
CA GLN A 316 33.00 -9.42 -9.88
C GLN A 316 33.52 -8.25 -9.01
N GLN A 317 34.82 -7.97 -9.09
CA GLN A 317 35.39 -6.80 -8.42
C GLN A 317 34.86 -5.49 -9.03
N PRO A 318 34.53 -4.48 -8.22
CA PRO A 318 34.17 -3.14 -8.69
C PRO A 318 35.27 -2.54 -9.58
N ARG A 319 34.85 -1.76 -10.57
CA ARG A 319 35.76 -1.01 -11.45
C ARG A 319 36.09 0.38 -10.89
N VAL A 320 35.27 0.87 -9.97
CA VAL A 320 35.40 2.20 -9.37
C VAL A 320 35.30 2.07 -7.85
N PHE A 321 36.11 2.83 -7.14
CA PHE A 321 36.17 2.87 -5.67
C PHE A 321 36.01 4.32 -5.20
N LEU A 322 35.27 4.53 -4.12
CA LEU A 322 35.08 5.83 -3.50
C LEU A 322 36.31 6.16 -2.65
N VAL A 323 36.68 7.43 -2.58
CA VAL A 323 37.79 7.90 -1.74
C VAL A 323 37.23 8.45 -0.44
N SER A 324 37.69 7.93 0.69
CA SER A 324 37.33 8.42 2.03
C SER A 324 38.58 8.49 2.90
N SER A 325 38.87 9.67 3.46
CA SER A 325 40.03 9.89 4.34
C SER A 325 41.38 9.39 3.79
N GLY A 326 41.57 9.42 2.47
CA GLY A 326 42.80 8.95 1.80
C GLY A 326 42.83 7.46 1.47
N GLU A 327 41.82 6.68 1.85
CA GLU A 327 41.69 5.26 1.49
C GLU A 327 40.61 5.06 0.41
N THR A 328 40.76 4.00 -0.39
CA THR A 328 39.78 3.61 -1.41
C THR A 328 38.85 2.53 -0.86
N VAL A 329 37.54 2.80 -0.87
CA VAL A 329 36.50 1.92 -0.34
C VAL A 329 35.40 1.67 -1.38
N ALA A 330 34.78 0.50 -1.34
CA ALA A 330 33.69 0.17 -2.27
C ALA A 330 32.33 0.78 -1.85
N GLN A 331 32.21 1.21 -0.59
CA GLN A 331 30.98 1.69 0.01
C GLN A 331 31.31 2.73 1.09
N ILE A 332 30.53 3.81 1.14
CA ILE A 332 30.60 4.86 2.17
C ILE A 332 29.22 4.97 2.82
N SER A 333 29.18 5.16 4.13
CA SER A 333 27.95 5.41 4.87
C SER A 333 28.06 6.70 5.66
N GLU A 334 27.11 7.60 5.47
CA GLU A 334 27.13 8.95 6.05
C GLU A 334 25.75 9.37 6.56
N LYS A 335 25.75 10.41 7.40
CA LYS A 335 24.54 11.04 7.91
C LYS A 335 24.31 12.37 7.20
N ILE A 336 23.08 12.62 6.76
CA ILE A 336 22.67 13.90 6.19
C ILE A 336 21.42 14.41 6.90
N ARG A 337 21.44 15.71 7.24
CA ARG A 337 20.26 16.44 7.73
C ARG A 337 19.59 17.16 6.58
N LEU A 338 18.28 17.01 6.48
CA LEU A 338 17.46 17.61 5.44
C LEU A 338 16.36 18.46 6.06
N SER A 339 16.07 19.57 5.39
CA SER A 339 14.90 20.44 5.64
C SER A 339 13.81 20.16 4.60
N HIS A 340 12.55 20.41 4.97
CA HIS A 340 11.40 20.09 4.13
C HIS A 340 11.47 20.81 2.78
N LEU A 341 11.30 20.06 1.68
CA LEU A 341 11.37 20.53 0.30
C LEU A 341 12.71 21.11 -0.16
N GLU A 342 13.72 21.18 0.69
CA GLU A 342 15.07 21.60 0.32
C GLU A 342 15.87 20.42 -0.22
N GLU A 343 16.63 20.67 -1.29
CA GLU A 343 17.55 19.70 -1.86
C GLU A 343 18.94 19.93 -1.28
N LYS A 344 19.56 18.87 -0.76
CA LYS A 344 20.93 18.89 -0.25
C LYS A 344 21.76 17.81 -0.94
N CYS A 345 22.94 18.18 -1.38
CA CYS A 345 23.83 17.30 -2.14
C CYS A 345 25.19 17.14 -1.43
N GLU A 346 25.70 15.90 -1.42
CA GLU A 346 27.05 15.60 -0.99
C GLU A 346 27.89 15.14 -2.19
N GLN A 347 29.17 15.51 -2.20
CA GLN A 347 30.09 15.24 -3.31
C GLN A 347 31.11 14.18 -2.93
N TYR A 348 31.37 13.26 -3.85
CA TYR A 348 32.31 12.17 -3.69
C TYR A 348 33.27 12.08 -4.86
N LEU A 349 34.54 11.85 -4.55
CA LEU A 349 35.56 11.51 -5.52
C LEU A 349 35.65 9.98 -5.63
N ALA A 350 35.63 9.46 -6.85
CA ALA A 350 35.72 8.04 -7.10
C ALA A 350 36.86 7.69 -8.06
N HIS A 351 37.79 6.85 -7.63
CA HIS A 351 38.93 6.36 -8.41
C HIS A 351 38.54 5.17 -9.30
N VAL A 352 38.91 5.24 -10.57
CA VAL A 352 38.70 4.17 -11.56
C VAL A 352 39.94 3.28 -11.60
N LYS A 353 39.73 1.97 -11.51
CA LYS A 353 40.79 0.96 -11.57
C LYS A 353 41.55 1.07 -12.90
N ARG A 354 42.89 1.01 -12.88
CA ARG A 354 43.73 1.18 -14.09
C ARG A 354 43.44 0.17 -15.22
N ARG A 355 43.21 -1.11 -14.87
CA ARG A 355 42.93 -2.17 -15.84
C ARG A 355 41.47 -2.58 -15.77
N VAL A 356 40.62 -1.86 -16.49
CA VAL A 356 39.21 -2.22 -16.67
C VAL A 356 39.07 -3.04 -17.95
N LYS A 357 38.67 -4.31 -17.84
CA LYS A 357 38.39 -5.16 -19.03
C LYS A 357 37.07 -4.80 -19.72
N ASP A 358 36.10 -4.35 -18.93
CA ASP A 358 34.74 -4.02 -19.39
C ASP A 358 34.48 -2.51 -19.31
N VAL A 359 34.69 -1.85 -20.45
CA VAL A 359 34.47 -0.40 -20.66
C VAL A 359 33.11 -0.08 -21.29
N ILE A 360 32.33 -1.11 -21.64
CA ILE A 360 31.04 -0.94 -22.35
C ILE A 360 29.89 -0.86 -21.35
N SER A 361 29.89 -1.70 -20.31
CA SER A 361 28.80 -1.68 -19.35
C SER A 361 28.85 -0.41 -18.47
N PRO A 362 27.70 0.22 -18.19
CA PRO A 362 27.66 1.44 -17.40
C PRO A 362 28.16 1.19 -15.97
N ILE A 363 28.78 2.20 -15.37
CA ILE A 363 29.13 2.18 -13.94
C ILE A 363 27.87 2.53 -13.17
N VAL A 364 27.44 1.63 -12.28
CA VAL A 364 26.19 1.77 -11.54
C VAL A 364 26.48 2.07 -10.08
N PHE A 365 26.14 3.28 -9.65
CA PHE A 365 26.13 3.68 -8.26
C PHE A 365 24.74 3.45 -7.69
N GLU A 366 24.68 2.94 -6.46
CA GLU A 366 23.43 2.75 -5.73
C GLU A 366 23.54 3.41 -4.37
N THR A 367 22.57 4.26 -4.05
CA THR A 367 22.44 4.89 -2.73
C THR A 367 21.23 4.30 -2.03
N SER A 368 21.46 3.57 -0.93
CA SER A 368 20.39 3.15 -0.02
C SER A 368 20.28 4.10 1.18
N TYR A 369 19.11 4.21 1.80
CA TYR A 369 18.91 5.14 2.93
C TYR A 369 17.88 4.67 3.95
N SER A 370 18.06 5.09 5.20
CA SER A 370 17.17 4.85 6.34
C SER A 370 16.94 6.15 7.14
N LEU A 371 15.79 6.24 7.79
CA LEU A 371 15.43 7.38 8.65
C LEU A 371 15.93 7.15 10.09
N GLU A 372 16.84 7.99 10.55
CA GLU A 372 17.45 7.90 11.88
C GLU A 372 16.76 8.82 12.89
N GLU A 373 16.71 10.12 12.60
CA GLU A 373 16.33 11.14 13.57
C GLU A 373 15.26 12.08 13.00
N HIS A 374 14.43 12.62 13.88
CA HIS A 374 13.48 13.68 13.59
C HIS A 374 13.72 14.79 14.60
N ILE A 375 14.23 15.92 14.11
CA ILE A 375 14.68 17.03 14.92
C ILE A 375 13.63 18.11 14.80
N VAL A 376 12.77 18.19 15.81
CA VAL A 376 11.78 19.26 15.94
C VAL A 376 12.32 20.25 16.97
N GLY A 377 12.11 21.55 16.75
CA GLY A 377 12.53 22.58 17.71
C GLY A 377 11.95 22.33 19.10
N ASN A 378 12.65 22.80 20.14
CA ASN A 378 12.20 22.78 21.54
C ASN A 378 11.00 23.73 21.73
N GLU A 379 9.85 23.37 21.18
CA GLU A 379 8.57 23.89 21.65
C GLU A 379 8.06 22.90 22.70
N GLU A 380 7.83 23.36 23.93
CA GLU A 380 7.14 22.59 24.96
C GLU A 380 5.70 22.32 24.51
N LYS A 381 5.52 21.24 23.74
CA LYS A 381 4.19 20.73 23.36
C LYS A 381 3.75 19.71 24.38
N GLU A 382 2.46 19.74 24.73
CA GLU A 382 1.83 18.76 25.64
C GLU A 382 2.02 17.31 25.17
N LEU A 383 2.16 17.10 23.85
CA LEU A 383 2.44 15.80 23.26
C LEU A 383 3.75 15.83 22.46
N PRO A 384 4.62 14.81 22.60
CA PRO A 384 5.85 14.73 21.84
C PRO A 384 5.58 14.49 20.37
N ALA A 385 6.39 15.11 19.50
CA ALA A 385 6.33 14.92 18.07
C ALA A 385 6.65 13.48 17.68
N LEU A 386 5.90 12.93 16.72
CA LEU A 386 6.11 11.57 16.25
C LEU A 386 7.25 11.53 15.22
N LYS A 387 8.15 10.54 15.33
CA LYS A 387 9.13 10.27 14.28
C LYS A 387 8.36 9.91 12.99
N PRO A 388 8.61 10.53 11.83
CA PRO A 388 7.93 10.19 10.59
C PRO A 388 8.29 8.77 10.13
N ILE A 389 7.60 8.29 9.10
CA ILE A 389 7.87 6.99 8.47
C ILE A 389 8.09 7.17 6.97
N LEU A 390 9.08 6.47 6.42
CA LEU A 390 9.32 6.44 4.98
C LEU A 390 8.14 5.78 4.28
N ARG A 391 7.65 6.38 3.20
CA ARG A 391 6.60 5.82 2.35
C ARG A 391 7.10 4.49 1.79
N TRP A 392 6.42 3.40 2.17
CA TRP A 392 6.71 2.07 1.66
C TRP A 392 6.35 1.98 0.16
N LYS A 393 7.35 1.78 -0.70
CA LYS A 393 7.14 1.40 -2.11
C LYS A 393 7.21 -0.12 -2.20
N LYS A 394 6.04 -0.75 -2.27
CA LYS A 394 5.81 -2.20 -2.28
C LYS A 394 6.85 -2.95 -3.15
N GLY A 395 7.70 -3.76 -2.50
CA GLY A 395 8.68 -4.64 -3.17
C GLY A 395 9.95 -3.96 -3.71
N GLN A 396 10.09 -2.64 -3.56
CA GLN A 396 11.30 -1.91 -3.98
C GLN A 396 12.24 -1.74 -2.79
N LYS A 397 13.55 -2.00 -2.99
CA LYS A 397 14.58 -1.55 -2.05
C LYS A 397 14.50 -0.03 -1.92
N ILE A 398 14.63 0.50 -0.71
CA ILE A 398 14.81 1.94 -0.47
C ILE A 398 16.22 2.32 -0.91
N ALA A 399 16.42 2.31 -2.22
CA ALA A 399 17.68 2.54 -2.87
C ALA A 399 17.44 3.11 -4.26
N GLN A 400 18.31 4.03 -4.68
CA GLN A 400 18.26 4.65 -5.99
C GLN A 400 19.54 4.37 -6.75
N ARG A 401 19.43 4.00 -8.03
CA ARG A 401 20.57 3.88 -8.95
C ARG A 401 20.70 5.12 -9.83
N ASN A 402 21.92 5.41 -10.29
CA ASN A 402 22.13 6.49 -11.26
C ASN A 402 21.34 6.22 -12.56
N GLN A 403 20.62 7.23 -13.03
CA GLN A 403 19.90 7.18 -14.31
C GLN A 403 20.76 7.80 -15.42
N LYS A 404 20.66 7.27 -16.64
CA LYS A 404 21.36 7.84 -17.81
C LYS A 404 20.63 9.11 -18.26
N ARG A 405 21.16 10.30 -17.96
CA ARG A 405 20.67 11.55 -18.57
C ARG A 405 21.07 11.56 -20.05
N LEU A 406 20.11 11.61 -20.97
CA LEU A 406 20.38 11.99 -22.36
C LEU A 406 20.62 13.51 -22.42
N PRO A 407 21.58 14.02 -23.20
CA PRO A 407 21.77 15.46 -23.39
C PRO A 407 20.55 16.09 -24.08
N SER A 408 20.08 17.22 -23.55
CA SER A 408 18.88 17.95 -23.94
C SER A 408 19.00 18.65 -25.31
N GLY A 409 17.91 18.69 -26.10
CA GLY A 409 17.84 19.60 -27.25
C GLY A 409 16.66 19.44 -28.20
N THR A 410 15.88 18.36 -28.14
CA THR A 410 14.63 18.25 -28.91
C THR A 410 13.69 17.32 -28.16
N THR A 411 12.64 17.89 -27.58
CA THR A 411 11.43 17.14 -27.24
C THR A 411 10.78 16.71 -28.55
N ALA A 412 11.31 15.65 -29.16
CA ALA A 412 10.44 14.69 -29.82
C ALA A 412 9.85 13.83 -28.70
N MET A 413 8.89 14.41 -27.97
CA MET A 413 7.83 13.58 -27.42
C MET A 413 7.24 12.85 -28.63
N PRO A 414 7.09 11.51 -28.62
CA PRO A 414 5.97 10.95 -29.32
C PRO A 414 4.76 11.64 -28.70
N THR A 415 4.19 12.60 -29.43
CA THR A 415 2.93 13.24 -29.09
C THR A 415 1.85 12.17 -29.10
N ASN A 416 1.69 11.52 -27.96
CA ASN A 416 0.41 10.98 -27.51
C ASN A 416 0.10 11.68 -26.18
N LEU A 417 -0.06 13.00 -26.27
CA LEU A 417 -0.67 13.81 -25.22
C LEU A 417 -2.16 13.48 -25.21
N MET A 418 -2.53 12.44 -24.47
CA MET A 418 -3.92 12.22 -24.09
C MET A 418 -4.22 13.22 -22.95
N GLN A 419 -4.78 14.38 -23.30
CA GLN A 419 -5.25 15.37 -22.34
C GLN A 419 -6.42 14.79 -21.55
N CYS A 420 -6.20 14.49 -20.27
CA CYS A 420 -7.31 14.25 -19.33
C CYS A 420 -7.93 15.60 -18.98
N ALA A 421 -9.03 15.94 -19.64
CA ALA A 421 -9.88 17.04 -19.23
C ALA A 421 -10.91 16.55 -18.22
N THR A 422 -10.90 17.10 -17.01
CA THR A 422 -12.04 17.04 -16.10
C THR A 422 -13.10 18.01 -16.62
N TYR A 423 -13.95 17.55 -17.54
CA TYR A 423 -15.20 18.25 -17.81
C TYR A 423 -16.26 17.69 -16.86
N GLY A 424 -16.90 18.56 -16.08
CA GLY A 424 -18.23 18.26 -15.55
C GLY A 424 -19.17 18.12 -16.75
N VAL A 425 -19.55 16.88 -17.07
CA VAL A 425 -20.35 16.60 -18.27
C VAL A 425 -21.83 16.68 -17.91
N ASN A 426 -22.49 17.67 -18.50
CA ASN A 426 -23.94 17.75 -18.63
C ASN A 426 -24.43 16.57 -19.49
N THR A 427 -25.42 15.81 -19.02
CA THR A 427 -25.62 14.38 -19.30
C THR A 427 -26.25 13.98 -20.64
N ASP A 428 -26.28 14.84 -21.65
CA ASP A 428 -27.18 14.63 -22.79
C ASP A 428 -26.56 14.13 -24.10
N ARG A 429 -25.22 14.02 -24.22
CA ARG A 429 -24.58 13.39 -25.41
C ARG A 429 -23.23 12.74 -25.08
N LEU A 430 -23.18 11.40 -25.04
CA LEU A 430 -21.92 10.64 -25.03
C LEU A 430 -21.84 9.76 -26.29
N THR A 431 -20.74 9.91 -27.03
CA THR A 431 -20.29 8.98 -28.08
C THR A 431 -19.54 7.78 -27.47
N PRO A 432 -19.50 6.60 -28.13
CA PRO A 432 -19.37 5.32 -27.41
C PRO A 432 -17.97 4.88 -26.97
N HIS A 433 -16.87 5.60 -27.23
CA HIS A 433 -15.57 4.91 -27.38
C HIS A 433 -14.47 5.12 -26.34
N LEU A 434 -14.55 6.00 -25.34
CA LEU A 434 -13.43 6.15 -24.39
C LEU A 434 -13.91 6.52 -22.98
N LEU A 435 -13.89 5.56 -22.05
CA LEU A 435 -13.96 5.80 -20.61
C LEU A 435 -12.53 5.92 -20.07
N ASN A 436 -12.05 7.15 -19.87
CA ASN A 436 -10.74 7.42 -19.28
C ASN A 436 -10.84 7.39 -17.75
N PHE A 437 -10.00 6.58 -17.09
CA PHE A 437 -9.94 6.51 -15.63
C PHE A 437 -8.58 6.98 -15.10
N CYS A 438 -8.62 7.76 -14.02
CA CYS A 438 -7.44 8.28 -13.33
C CYS A 438 -7.32 7.62 -11.96
N SER A 439 -6.21 6.91 -11.71
CA SER A 439 -5.90 6.43 -10.36
C SER A 439 -4.81 7.31 -9.74
N ASN A 440 -5.13 7.93 -8.60
CA ASN A 440 -4.12 8.44 -7.69
C ASN A 440 -3.59 7.27 -6.86
N ALA A 441 -2.27 7.17 -6.74
CA ALA A 441 -1.60 6.16 -5.93
C ALA A 441 -2.04 6.26 -4.44
N GLY A 442 -3.13 5.58 -4.08
CA GLY A 442 -3.67 5.59 -2.72
C GLY A 442 -5.19 5.34 -2.58
N SER A 443 -5.99 5.40 -3.66
CA SER A 443 -7.43 5.09 -3.59
C SER A 443 -7.76 3.84 -4.40
N THR A 444 -8.25 2.79 -3.73
CA THR A 444 -8.80 1.57 -4.36
C THR A 444 -10.32 1.62 -4.54
N HIS A 445 -10.98 2.76 -4.29
CA HIS A 445 -12.42 2.88 -4.53
C HIS A 445 -12.68 3.47 -5.91
N MET A 446 -13.16 2.61 -6.79
CA MET A 446 -13.65 2.94 -8.13
C MET A 446 -15.16 2.68 -8.11
N SER A 447 -15.96 3.73 -8.25
CA SER A 447 -17.42 3.62 -8.31
C SER A 447 -17.86 3.73 -9.76
N ILE A 448 -18.43 2.67 -10.31
CA ILE A 448 -19.16 2.72 -11.58
C ILE A 448 -20.59 3.14 -11.25
N ILE A 449 -21.00 4.31 -11.73
CA ILE A 449 -22.40 4.77 -11.61
C ILE A 449 -23.19 4.02 -12.70
N GLN A 450 -23.99 3.04 -12.31
CA GLN A 450 -25.02 2.49 -13.20
C GLN A 450 -26.23 3.45 -13.22
N ARG A 451 -26.77 3.70 -14.42
CA ARG A 451 -28.03 4.41 -14.61
C ARG A 451 -29.21 3.57 -14.16
#